data_AF-A0A1Q3QKP7-F1
#
_entry.id   AF-A0A1Q3QKP7-F1
#
_cell.length_a   1.000
_cell.length_b   1.000
_cell.length_c   1.000
_cell.angle_alpha   90.00
_cell.angle_beta   90.00
_cell.angle_gamma   90.00
#
_symmetry.space_group_name_H-M   'P 1'
#
loop_
_entity.id
_entity.type
_entity.pdbx_description
1 polymer ?
#
loop_
_entity_poly.entity_id
_entity_poly.type
_entity_poly.pdbx_seq_one_letter_code
_entity_poly.pdbx_strand_id
1 'polypeptide(L)'
;MRFYLSALSALPALLFATASLSAQQAVPMPTNPYLALMTAARTHAHAHGAPTPVLSPVDSTLLGANPPVDVVQLHQAGFRVVPWTTDEPAKMRALIGFRVDGIISDRPDILQTVLKQEATTHPADAAYFAAFDVTAHRGGRGLRPENTLPSFENGLDHLVTTLETDTGVTTDHVSLIWHDQYLNPQSCRHADGTPYTLENRVYTRDISSTEAQRTFICDKLHSTQFPEQVNDLKLSPVAVAFAKKEGLLSPYVPTYVEQLFRFVAFYADYYRTGPGKSNPEAAARAANAAKVRFNIETKILPLPDDPPGRSVAKLPVPKPGVEQTTNHTLDPQTFVTTLCGAIMRSHMEGRAEVQSFDFRTLQLVEEQFPKIPTYYLTGSPKSLSTALVPASLRQP
;
A
#
# COMPACT_ATOMS: atom_id res chain seq x y z
N MET A 1 -81.02 -12.34 -68.44
CA MET A 1 -80.19 -13.33 -69.14
C MET A 1 -78.82 -13.33 -68.47
N ARG A 2 -78.42 -14.46 -67.85
CA ARG A 2 -77.08 -14.79 -67.27
C ARG A 2 -76.69 -14.02 -65.99
N PHE A 3 -76.08 -14.60 -64.96
CA PHE A 3 -75.89 -15.98 -64.47
C PHE A 3 -75.50 -15.86 -62.98
N TYR A 4 -75.82 -16.90 -62.19
CA TYR A 4 -75.48 -17.13 -60.79
C TYR A 4 -73.97 -17.05 -60.48
N LEU A 5 -73.59 -16.64 -59.26
CA LEU A 5 -72.95 -17.52 -58.27
C LEU A 5 -72.69 -16.82 -56.92
N SER A 6 -73.04 -17.56 -55.87
CA SER A 6 -72.86 -17.31 -54.44
C SER A 6 -71.41 -17.42 -53.98
N ALA A 7 -71.02 -16.70 -52.93
CA ALA A 7 -70.31 -17.29 -51.77
C ALA A 7 -70.15 -16.31 -50.59
N LEU A 8 -70.55 -16.85 -49.44
CA LEU A 8 -70.27 -16.55 -48.04
C LEU A 8 -69.32 -15.39 -47.64
N SER A 9 -69.84 -14.60 -46.70
CA SER A 9 -69.12 -13.76 -45.76
C SER A 9 -68.17 -14.56 -44.86
N ALA A 10 -66.89 -14.20 -44.85
CA ALA A 10 -65.91 -14.64 -43.85
C ALA A 10 -65.36 -13.41 -43.12
N LEU A 11 -65.50 -13.38 -41.79
CA LEU A 11 -64.80 -12.44 -40.92
C LEU A 11 -63.28 -12.65 -41.06
N PRO A 12 -62.47 -11.58 -41.14
CA PRO A 12 -61.03 -11.74 -41.04
C PRO A 12 -60.66 -12.01 -39.58
N ALA A 13 -60.14 -13.21 -39.32
CA ALA A 13 -59.45 -13.51 -38.07
C ALA A 13 -58.22 -12.59 -37.95
N LEU A 14 -58.16 -11.78 -36.90
CA LEU A 14 -56.93 -11.10 -36.50
C LEU A 14 -55.90 -12.16 -36.10
N LEU A 15 -54.95 -12.44 -36.98
CA LEU A 15 -53.70 -13.10 -36.63
C LEU A 15 -52.87 -12.13 -35.79
N PHE A 16 -52.84 -12.35 -34.48
CA PHE A 16 -51.76 -11.84 -33.65
C PHE A 16 -50.46 -12.54 -34.08
N ALA A 17 -49.68 -11.87 -34.93
CA ALA A 17 -48.29 -12.23 -35.11
C ALA A 17 -47.57 -11.94 -33.80
N THR A 18 -47.35 -12.97 -32.98
CA THR A 18 -46.41 -12.91 -31.87
C THR A 18 -45.03 -12.73 -32.49
N ALA A 19 -44.56 -11.47 -32.54
CA ALA A 19 -43.16 -11.20 -32.79
C ALA A 19 -42.38 -11.82 -31.61
N SER A 20 -41.80 -12.98 -31.83
CA SER A 20 -40.80 -13.56 -30.95
C SER A 20 -39.66 -12.55 -30.87
N LEU A 21 -39.58 -11.78 -29.79
CA LEU A 21 -38.32 -11.12 -29.44
C LEU A 21 -37.31 -12.24 -29.27
N SER A 22 -36.45 -12.45 -30.27
CA SER A 22 -35.19 -13.11 -30.03
C SER A 22 -34.52 -12.29 -28.95
N ALA A 23 -34.38 -12.87 -27.75
CA ALA A 23 -33.48 -12.32 -26.75
C ALA A 23 -32.12 -12.19 -27.43
N GLN A 24 -31.74 -10.96 -27.81
CA GLN A 24 -30.34 -10.66 -28.01
C GLN A 24 -29.68 -11.11 -26.72
N GLN A 25 -28.82 -12.13 -26.81
CA GLN A 25 -27.94 -12.48 -25.70
C GLN A 25 -27.31 -11.17 -25.26
N ALA A 26 -27.64 -10.73 -24.05
CA ALA A 26 -26.95 -9.62 -23.43
C ALA A 26 -25.47 -10.02 -23.50
N VAL A 27 -24.70 -9.31 -24.32
CA VAL A 27 -23.24 -9.37 -24.21
C VAL A 27 -22.99 -9.07 -22.73
N PRO A 28 -22.43 -9.99 -21.94
CA PRO A 28 -22.14 -9.69 -20.55
C PRO A 28 -21.34 -8.40 -20.56
N MET A 29 -21.86 -7.36 -19.90
CA MET A 29 -21.06 -6.15 -19.66
C MET A 29 -19.71 -6.65 -19.15
N PRO A 30 -18.58 -6.26 -19.78
CA PRO A 30 -17.29 -6.76 -19.35
C PRO A 30 -17.18 -6.53 -17.85
N THR A 31 -17.06 -7.62 -17.10
CA THR A 31 -17.05 -7.59 -15.64
C THR A 31 -15.94 -6.64 -15.23
N ASN A 32 -16.23 -5.68 -14.34
CA ASN A 32 -15.21 -4.77 -13.83
C ASN A 32 -14.05 -5.63 -13.30
N PRO A 33 -12.84 -5.54 -13.90
CA PRO A 33 -11.76 -6.48 -13.60
C PRO A 33 -11.30 -6.39 -12.14
N TYR A 34 -11.44 -5.22 -11.51
CA TYR A 34 -11.15 -5.04 -10.09
C TYR A 34 -12.24 -5.66 -9.21
N LEU A 35 -13.52 -5.54 -9.57
CA LEU A 35 -14.58 -6.22 -8.82
C LEU A 35 -14.45 -7.74 -8.90
N ALA A 36 -14.16 -8.26 -10.10
CA ALA A 36 -13.94 -9.68 -10.32
C ALA A 36 -12.75 -10.20 -9.49
N LEU A 37 -11.61 -9.47 -9.54
CA LEU A 37 -10.45 -9.73 -8.68
C LEU A 37 -10.84 -9.77 -7.21
N MET A 38 -11.45 -8.71 -6.70
CA MET A 38 -11.73 -8.57 -5.26
C MET A 38 -12.76 -9.61 -4.79
N THR A 39 -13.71 -9.99 -5.65
CA THR A 39 -14.67 -11.07 -5.34
C THR A 39 -13.96 -12.42 -5.20
N ALA A 40 -13.02 -12.72 -6.10
CA ALA A 40 -12.21 -13.94 -6.02
C ALA A 40 -11.29 -13.91 -4.78
N ALA A 41 -10.64 -12.78 -4.52
CA ALA A 41 -9.77 -12.57 -3.36
C ALA A 41 -10.55 -12.75 -2.05
N ARG A 42 -11.73 -12.15 -1.90
CA ARG A 42 -12.60 -12.37 -0.73
C ARG A 42 -13.00 -13.82 -0.56
N THR A 43 -13.33 -14.51 -1.65
CA THR A 43 -13.69 -15.93 -1.59
C THR A 43 -12.54 -16.76 -1.02
N HIS A 44 -11.30 -16.46 -1.46
CA HIS A 44 -10.10 -17.07 -0.92
C HIS A 44 -9.89 -16.71 0.56
N ALA A 45 -9.93 -15.44 0.92
CA ALA A 45 -9.74 -14.96 2.29
C ALA A 45 -10.75 -15.59 3.27
N HIS A 46 -12.04 -15.57 2.93
CA HIS A 46 -13.10 -16.12 3.78
C HIS A 46 -13.01 -17.63 3.94
N ALA A 47 -12.54 -18.36 2.93
CA ALA A 47 -12.30 -19.80 3.03
C ALA A 47 -11.24 -20.16 4.10
N HIS A 48 -10.36 -19.22 4.43
CA HIS A 48 -9.30 -19.36 5.43
C HIS A 48 -9.58 -18.59 6.73
N GLY A 49 -10.76 -17.98 6.87
CA GLY A 49 -11.14 -17.21 8.05
C GLY A 49 -10.48 -15.82 8.13
N ALA A 50 -9.89 -15.35 7.04
CA ALA A 50 -9.33 -14.00 6.92
C ALA A 50 -10.42 -12.94 6.65
N PRO A 51 -10.22 -11.68 7.05
CA PRO A 51 -11.19 -10.61 6.81
C PRO A 51 -11.32 -10.29 5.31
N THR A 52 -12.37 -9.54 4.95
CA THR A 52 -12.52 -9.03 3.58
C THR A 52 -11.32 -8.14 3.21
N PRO A 53 -10.61 -8.44 2.11
CA PRO A 53 -9.44 -7.67 1.69
C PRO A 53 -9.83 -6.25 1.21
N VAL A 54 -8.86 -5.34 1.25
CA VAL A 54 -9.01 -3.96 0.77
C VAL A 54 -8.42 -3.83 -0.63
N LEU A 55 -9.11 -3.12 -1.52
CA LEU A 55 -8.53 -2.74 -2.80
C LEU A 55 -7.69 -1.47 -2.61
N SER A 56 -6.44 -1.50 -3.05
CA SER A 56 -5.56 -0.33 -3.00
C SER A 56 -5.02 0.00 -4.41
N PRO A 57 -5.76 0.81 -5.18
CA PRO A 57 -5.42 1.09 -6.58
C PRO A 57 -4.53 2.32 -6.74
N VAL A 58 -3.75 2.37 -7.82
CA VAL A 58 -3.08 3.60 -8.23
C VAL A 58 -4.13 4.66 -8.57
N ASP A 59 -3.96 5.89 -8.11
CA ASP A 59 -4.96 6.97 -8.23
C ASP A 59 -5.42 7.26 -9.67
N SER A 60 -4.53 7.09 -10.65
CA SER A 60 -4.84 7.27 -12.07
C SER A 60 -5.91 6.32 -12.60
N THR A 61 -6.15 5.18 -11.94
CA THR A 61 -7.24 4.26 -12.29
C THR A 61 -8.61 4.68 -11.75
N LEU A 62 -8.65 5.70 -10.89
CA LEU A 62 -9.86 6.37 -10.40
C LEU A 62 -10.07 7.73 -11.08
N LEU A 63 -8.99 8.46 -11.36
CA LEU A 63 -9.02 9.84 -11.86
C LEU A 63 -8.90 9.95 -13.39
N GLY A 64 -8.64 8.85 -14.10
CA GLY A 64 -8.49 8.83 -15.54
C GLY A 64 -9.79 9.10 -16.31
N ALA A 65 -9.71 9.37 -17.61
CA ALA A 65 -10.87 9.71 -18.46
C ALA A 65 -11.90 8.58 -18.57
N ASN A 66 -11.46 7.32 -18.45
CA ASN A 66 -12.29 6.13 -18.38
C ASN A 66 -11.78 5.27 -17.21
N PRO A 67 -12.11 5.64 -15.96
CA PRO A 67 -11.52 5.01 -14.79
C PRO A 67 -12.05 3.58 -14.68
N PRO A 68 -11.18 2.56 -14.72
CA PRO A 68 -11.64 1.18 -14.65
C PRO A 68 -12.04 0.75 -13.22
N VAL A 69 -11.70 1.55 -12.19
CA VAL A 69 -12.14 1.32 -10.80
C VAL A 69 -13.44 2.08 -10.56
N ASP A 70 -14.48 1.37 -10.11
CA ASP A 70 -15.78 1.92 -9.73
C ASP A 70 -15.96 1.78 -8.21
N VAL A 71 -15.80 2.88 -7.49
CA VAL A 71 -15.89 2.92 -6.01
C VAL A 71 -17.29 2.53 -5.54
N VAL A 72 -18.34 3.00 -6.22
CA VAL A 72 -19.73 2.72 -5.84
C VAL A 72 -20.01 1.23 -5.96
N GLN A 73 -19.59 0.61 -7.06
CA GLN A 73 -19.77 -0.81 -7.28
C GLN A 73 -19.00 -1.66 -6.26
N LEU A 74 -17.75 -1.27 -5.93
CA LEU A 74 -16.94 -1.94 -4.92
C LEU A 74 -17.53 -1.82 -3.52
N HIS A 75 -18.03 -0.64 -3.16
CA HIS A 75 -18.72 -0.38 -1.88
C HIS A 75 -20.01 -1.19 -1.76
N GLN A 76 -20.83 -1.25 -2.81
CA GLN A 76 -22.03 -2.10 -2.85
C GLN A 76 -21.70 -3.58 -2.65
N ALA A 77 -20.51 -4.00 -3.11
CA ALA A 77 -20.00 -5.34 -2.87
C ALA A 77 -19.29 -5.50 -1.51
N GLY A 78 -19.18 -4.46 -0.68
CA GLY A 78 -18.59 -4.51 0.65
C GLY A 78 -17.06 -4.41 0.71
N PHE A 79 -16.42 -3.89 -0.34
CA PHE A 79 -14.97 -3.64 -0.36
C PHE A 79 -14.66 -2.20 0.01
N ARG A 80 -13.57 -1.99 0.75
CA ARG A 80 -12.97 -0.65 0.92
C ARG A 80 -12.00 -0.37 -0.23
N VAL A 81 -11.83 0.91 -0.55
CA VAL A 81 -10.93 1.41 -1.60
C VAL A 81 -10.00 2.49 -1.03
N VAL A 82 -8.71 2.22 -1.01
CA VAL A 82 -7.68 3.13 -0.45
C VAL A 82 -6.57 3.37 -1.50
N PRO A 83 -6.68 4.40 -2.35
CA PRO A 83 -5.70 4.67 -3.40
C PRO A 83 -4.33 5.16 -2.93
N TRP A 84 -3.33 4.92 -3.77
CA TRP A 84 -1.94 5.38 -3.63
C TRP A 84 -1.39 5.92 -4.97
N THR A 85 -0.28 6.65 -5.02
CA THR A 85 0.11 7.63 -4.01
C THR A 85 -0.34 8.99 -4.54
N THR A 86 -1.12 9.74 -3.75
CA THR A 86 -1.68 11.02 -4.21
C THR A 86 -1.22 12.16 -3.32
N ASP A 87 -0.49 13.12 -3.91
CA ASP A 87 0.08 14.26 -3.18
C ASP A 87 -0.53 15.60 -3.58
N GLU A 88 -1.23 15.65 -4.72
CA GLU A 88 -1.83 16.89 -5.23
C GLU A 88 -3.18 17.17 -4.54
N PRO A 89 -3.37 18.35 -3.92
CA PRO A 89 -4.62 18.67 -3.22
C PRO A 89 -5.89 18.56 -4.08
N ALA A 90 -5.79 18.86 -5.38
CA ALA A 90 -6.92 18.76 -6.30
C ALA A 90 -7.33 17.30 -6.53
N LYS A 91 -6.35 16.40 -6.69
CA LYS A 91 -6.60 14.96 -6.82
C LYS A 91 -7.14 14.36 -5.51
N MET A 92 -6.59 14.76 -4.37
CA MET A 92 -7.11 14.34 -3.05
C MET A 92 -8.60 14.68 -2.90
N ARG A 93 -9.01 15.92 -3.23
CA ARG A 93 -10.43 16.33 -3.19
C ARG A 93 -11.29 15.53 -4.17
N ALA A 94 -10.79 15.25 -5.37
CA ALA A 94 -11.51 14.42 -6.33
C ALA A 94 -11.74 13.00 -5.80
N LEU A 95 -10.71 12.37 -5.21
CA LEU A 95 -10.82 11.05 -4.59
C LEU A 95 -11.80 11.04 -3.40
N ILE A 96 -11.74 12.05 -2.54
CA ILE A 96 -12.72 12.26 -1.45
C ILE A 96 -14.14 12.41 -2.02
N GLY A 97 -14.31 13.14 -3.12
CA GLY A 97 -15.58 13.27 -3.84
C GLY A 97 -16.09 11.94 -4.41
N PHE A 98 -15.18 11.04 -4.80
CA PHE A 98 -15.51 9.65 -5.18
C PHE A 98 -15.75 8.72 -4.00
N ARG A 99 -15.69 9.24 -2.77
CA ARG A 99 -15.97 8.51 -1.53
C ARG A 99 -15.00 7.38 -1.23
N VAL A 100 -13.72 7.49 -1.63
CA VAL A 100 -12.70 6.51 -1.20
C VAL A 100 -12.59 6.46 0.33
N ASP A 101 -12.15 5.33 0.88
CA ASP A 101 -12.08 5.09 2.33
C ASP A 101 -10.82 5.67 2.98
N GLY A 102 -9.83 6.04 2.17
CA GLY A 102 -8.56 6.59 2.61
C GLY A 102 -7.67 7.02 1.45
N ILE A 103 -6.53 7.65 1.74
CA ILE A 103 -5.49 7.99 0.76
C ILE A 103 -4.12 7.72 1.36
N ILE A 104 -3.26 7.05 0.59
CA ILE A 104 -1.83 6.90 0.85
C ILE A 104 -1.11 8.07 0.17
N SER A 105 -0.35 8.86 0.93
CA SER A 105 0.31 10.08 0.44
C SER A 105 1.73 10.25 0.98
N ASP A 106 2.64 10.74 0.13
CA ASP A 106 3.96 11.23 0.53
C ASP A 106 3.85 12.53 1.35
N ARG A 107 2.71 13.23 1.27
CA ARG A 107 2.39 14.53 1.90
C ARG A 107 1.22 14.43 2.89
N PRO A 108 1.38 13.72 4.03
CA PRO A 108 0.33 13.60 5.03
C PRO A 108 -0.11 14.96 5.62
N ASP A 109 0.76 15.96 5.63
CA ASP A 109 0.47 17.34 6.02
C ASP A 109 -0.57 18.01 5.11
N ILE A 110 -0.42 17.82 3.80
CA ILE A 110 -1.37 18.31 2.80
C ILE A 110 -2.70 17.54 2.91
N LEU A 111 -2.64 16.21 3.02
CA LEU A 111 -3.84 15.39 3.13
C LEU A 111 -4.69 15.75 4.35
N GLN A 112 -4.07 15.94 5.52
CA GLN A 112 -4.78 16.39 6.72
C GLN A 112 -5.41 17.77 6.54
N THR A 113 -4.70 18.69 5.87
CA THR A 113 -5.23 20.02 5.56
C THR A 113 -6.45 19.95 4.65
N VAL A 114 -6.39 19.13 3.59
CA VAL A 114 -7.51 18.91 2.68
C VAL A 114 -8.69 18.31 3.44
N LEU A 115 -8.49 17.24 4.22
CA LEU A 115 -9.58 16.60 4.98
C LEU A 115 -10.25 17.56 5.96
N LYS A 116 -9.49 18.40 6.67
CA LYS A 116 -10.06 19.41 7.56
C LYS A 116 -10.92 20.42 6.82
N GLN A 117 -10.49 20.86 5.64
CA GLN A 117 -11.26 21.77 4.79
C GLN A 117 -12.54 21.12 4.26
N GLU A 118 -12.45 19.88 3.76
CA GLU A 118 -13.60 19.14 3.26
C GLU A 118 -14.60 18.84 4.38
N ALA A 119 -14.14 18.46 5.57
CA ALA A 119 -14.99 18.24 6.74
C ALA A 119 -15.71 19.51 7.22
N THR A 120 -15.05 20.66 7.11
CA THR A 120 -15.66 21.96 7.44
C THR A 120 -16.73 22.34 6.41
N THR A 121 -16.49 22.02 5.14
CA THR A 121 -17.39 22.34 4.02
C THR A 121 -18.60 21.40 3.96
N HIS A 122 -18.42 20.15 4.43
CA HIS A 122 -19.43 19.09 4.36
C HIS A 122 -19.72 18.51 5.76
N PRO A 123 -20.29 19.29 6.70
CA PRO A 123 -20.51 18.84 8.09
C PRO A 123 -21.46 17.65 8.22
N ALA A 124 -22.33 17.42 7.22
CA ALA A 124 -23.21 16.25 7.18
C ALA A 124 -22.44 14.92 7.02
N ASP A 125 -21.21 14.97 6.52
CA ASP A 125 -20.34 13.82 6.28
C ASP A 125 -19.33 13.59 7.41
N ALA A 126 -19.55 14.16 8.61
CA ALA A 126 -18.61 14.09 9.72
C ALA A 126 -18.16 12.65 10.08
N ALA A 127 -19.06 11.67 9.99
CA ALA A 127 -18.73 10.26 10.24
C ALA A 127 -17.76 9.68 9.20
N TYR A 128 -17.90 10.08 7.94
CA TYR A 128 -17.00 9.66 6.86
C TYR A 128 -15.60 10.23 7.08
N PHE A 129 -15.47 11.52 7.36
CA PHE A 129 -14.16 12.13 7.63
C PHE A 129 -13.50 11.61 8.91
N ALA A 130 -14.29 11.27 9.94
CA ALA A 130 -13.76 10.68 11.17
C ALA A 130 -13.22 9.26 11.00
N ALA A 131 -13.74 8.52 10.01
CA ALA A 131 -13.30 7.16 9.68
C ALA A 131 -12.25 7.09 8.56
N PHE A 132 -11.93 8.24 7.93
CA PHE A 132 -11.05 8.30 6.77
C PHE A 132 -9.63 7.86 7.10
N ASP A 133 -9.07 6.97 6.28
CA ASP A 133 -7.72 6.45 6.47
C ASP A 133 -6.68 7.39 5.85
N VAL A 134 -6.04 8.20 6.70
CA VAL A 134 -4.89 9.03 6.37
C VAL A 134 -3.63 8.19 6.52
N THR A 135 -3.02 7.83 5.40
CA THR A 135 -1.86 6.95 5.39
C THR A 135 -0.59 7.68 4.98
N ALA A 136 0.40 7.74 5.88
CA ALA A 136 1.69 8.35 5.61
C ALA A 136 2.60 7.37 4.85
N HIS A 137 2.71 7.55 3.53
CA HIS A 137 3.54 6.72 2.65
C HIS A 137 5.01 6.83 3.06
N ARG A 138 5.61 5.71 3.47
CA ARG A 138 6.97 5.59 4.02
C ARG A 138 7.25 6.54 5.19
N GLY A 139 6.22 6.83 5.98
CA GLY A 139 6.22 7.83 7.07
C GLY A 139 5.97 9.29 6.63
N GLY A 140 5.70 9.54 5.36
CA GLY A 140 5.60 10.90 4.80
C GLY A 140 6.90 11.31 4.14
N ARG A 141 7.33 10.51 3.16
CA ARG A 141 8.57 10.69 2.41
C ARG A 141 8.70 12.08 1.78
N GLY A 142 7.60 12.76 1.46
CA GLY A 142 7.65 14.12 0.93
C GLY A 142 8.21 15.16 1.91
N LEU A 143 8.31 14.82 3.20
CA LEU A 143 8.73 15.72 4.28
C LEU A 143 10.04 15.29 4.95
N ARG A 144 10.32 13.98 5.04
CA ARG A 144 11.53 13.41 5.65
C ARG A 144 12.09 12.25 4.80
N PRO A 145 13.39 11.89 4.93
CA PRO A 145 13.94 10.70 4.29
C PRO A 145 13.08 9.47 4.56
N GLU A 146 12.66 8.79 3.48
CA GLU A 146 11.69 7.70 3.52
C GLU A 146 12.09 6.53 4.42
N ASN A 147 11.09 5.83 4.97
CA ASN A 147 11.30 4.56 5.67
C ASN A 147 12.34 4.67 6.81
N THR A 148 12.43 5.84 7.46
CA THR A 148 13.35 6.10 8.57
C THR A 148 12.59 6.46 9.85
N LEU A 149 13.23 6.33 11.02
CA LEU A 149 12.60 6.73 12.29
C LEU A 149 12.12 8.20 12.26
N PRO A 150 12.90 9.16 11.72
CA PRO A 150 12.42 10.53 11.48
C PRO A 150 11.19 10.66 10.58
N SER A 151 11.05 9.86 9.51
CA SER A 151 9.82 9.90 8.71
C SER A 151 8.64 9.33 9.48
N PHE A 152 8.79 8.21 10.19
CA PHE A 152 7.70 7.69 11.01
C PHE A 152 7.29 8.66 12.13
N GLU A 153 8.24 9.37 12.75
CA GLU A 153 7.93 10.46 13.69
C GLU A 153 7.09 11.55 13.03
N ASN A 154 7.45 11.96 11.82
CA ASN A 154 6.73 12.95 11.04
C ASN A 154 5.28 12.52 10.75
N GLY A 155 5.05 11.25 10.37
CA GLY A 155 3.70 10.71 10.21
C GLY A 155 2.87 10.79 11.50
N LEU A 156 3.46 10.42 12.65
CA LEU A 156 2.80 10.50 13.95
C LEU A 156 2.51 11.93 14.39
N ASP A 157 3.44 12.86 14.12
CA ASP A 157 3.28 14.29 14.37
C ASP A 157 2.13 14.90 13.56
N HIS A 158 1.84 14.35 12.38
CA HIS A 158 0.67 14.69 11.57
C HIS A 158 -0.59 13.88 11.91
N LEU A 159 -0.59 13.15 13.02
CA LEU A 159 -1.74 12.39 13.54
C LEU A 159 -2.37 11.45 12.50
N VAL A 160 -1.57 10.86 11.62
CA VAL A 160 -2.03 9.90 10.62
C VAL A 160 -2.70 8.68 11.27
N THR A 161 -3.65 8.05 10.58
CA THR A 161 -4.30 6.83 11.07
C THR A 161 -3.41 5.61 10.85
N THR A 162 -2.56 5.66 9.82
CA THR A 162 -1.74 4.53 9.39
C THR A 162 -0.35 5.01 8.96
N LEU A 163 0.69 4.37 9.49
CA LEU A 163 2.04 4.46 8.95
C LEU A 163 2.20 3.39 7.88
N GLU A 164 2.54 3.79 6.67
CA GLU A 164 2.85 2.86 5.59
C GLU A 164 4.36 2.71 5.45
N THR A 165 4.80 1.50 5.11
CA THR A 165 6.21 1.17 4.92
C THR A 165 6.37 -0.03 4.00
N ASP A 166 7.55 -0.15 3.41
CA ASP A 166 7.97 -1.30 2.63
C ASP A 166 8.91 -2.21 3.42
N THR A 167 9.03 -3.48 3.02
CA THR A 167 9.97 -4.42 3.64
C THR A 167 10.73 -5.27 2.64
N GLY A 168 11.89 -5.77 3.07
CA GLY A 168 12.66 -6.88 2.50
C GLY A 168 13.07 -7.87 3.60
N VAL A 169 13.73 -8.97 3.23
CA VAL A 169 14.22 -9.99 4.18
C VAL A 169 15.74 -10.08 4.16
N THR A 170 16.35 -9.97 5.33
CA THR A 170 17.80 -10.05 5.54
C THR A 170 18.32 -11.47 5.75
N THR A 171 19.64 -11.65 5.75
CA THR A 171 20.29 -12.96 5.97
C THR A 171 20.03 -13.55 7.35
N ASP A 172 19.72 -12.70 8.34
CA ASP A 172 19.31 -13.07 9.70
C ASP A 172 17.77 -13.17 9.85
N HIS A 173 17.03 -13.27 8.75
CA HIS A 173 15.57 -13.44 8.70
C HIS A 173 14.79 -12.33 9.43
N VAL A 174 15.26 -11.09 9.33
CA VAL A 174 14.57 -9.91 9.85
C VAL A 174 13.84 -9.20 8.70
N SER A 175 12.63 -8.71 8.98
CA SER A 175 11.86 -7.89 8.03
C SER A 175 12.40 -6.45 8.06
N LEU A 176 13.45 -6.21 7.28
CA LEU A 176 14.09 -4.89 7.17
C LEU A 176 13.18 -3.95 6.39
N ILE A 177 12.98 -2.74 6.91
CA ILE A 177 12.16 -1.72 6.29
C ILE A 177 12.98 -1.06 5.17
N TRP A 178 12.58 -1.30 3.92
CA TRP A 178 13.17 -0.71 2.74
C TRP A 178 12.31 -0.89 1.50
N HIS A 179 12.27 0.12 0.61
CA HIS A 179 11.44 0.09 -0.59
C HIS A 179 12.00 -0.75 -1.73
N ASP A 180 13.30 -0.73 -1.95
CA ASP A 180 13.91 -1.44 -3.07
C ASP A 180 14.40 -2.83 -2.62
N GLN A 181 14.72 -3.71 -3.56
CA GLN A 181 15.37 -4.98 -3.23
C GLN A 181 16.83 -4.82 -2.73
N TYR A 182 17.39 -3.60 -2.78
CA TYR A 182 18.71 -3.23 -2.30
C TYR A 182 18.69 -1.87 -1.62
N LEU A 183 19.61 -1.62 -0.67
CA LEU A 183 19.73 -0.31 -0.02
C LEU A 183 20.14 0.74 -1.05
N ASN A 184 19.26 1.69 -1.38
CA ASN A 184 19.44 2.53 -2.56
C ASN A 184 20.54 3.58 -2.34
N PRO A 185 21.59 3.66 -3.17
CA PRO A 185 22.65 4.67 -3.04
C PRO A 185 22.19 6.11 -3.28
N GLN A 186 21.00 6.34 -3.83
CA GLN A 186 20.38 7.66 -3.91
C GLN A 186 19.80 8.12 -2.56
N SER A 187 19.41 7.17 -1.69
CA SER A 187 18.83 7.43 -0.37
C SER A 187 19.85 7.22 0.76
N CYS A 188 20.79 6.28 0.59
CA CYS A 188 21.76 5.88 1.60
C CYS A 188 23.21 6.19 1.21
N ARG A 189 24.05 6.24 2.24
CA ARG A 189 25.51 6.32 2.17
C ARG A 189 26.11 5.35 3.18
N HIS A 190 27.36 4.96 2.97
CA HIS A 190 28.10 4.27 4.02
C HIS A 190 28.38 5.22 5.19
N ALA A 191 28.26 4.68 6.40
CA ALA A 191 28.52 5.37 7.65
C ALA A 191 29.97 5.87 7.76
N ASP A 192 30.92 5.10 7.23
CA ASP A 192 32.35 5.40 7.25
C ASP A 192 32.79 6.40 6.17
N GLY A 193 31.86 6.84 5.31
CA GLY A 193 32.12 7.78 4.23
C GLY A 193 32.72 7.15 2.96
N THR A 194 32.90 5.82 2.92
CA THR A 194 33.36 5.15 1.69
C THR A 194 32.30 5.29 0.58
N PRO A 195 32.72 5.39 -0.71
CA PRO A 195 31.78 5.56 -1.81
C PRO A 195 30.76 4.42 -1.92
N TYR A 196 29.48 4.78 -2.01
CA TYR A 196 28.37 3.87 -2.22
C TYR A 196 27.58 4.28 -3.47
N THR A 197 27.52 3.40 -4.46
CA THR A 197 26.98 3.61 -5.80
C THR A 197 26.11 2.43 -6.24
N LEU A 198 25.55 2.49 -7.45
CA LEU A 198 24.71 1.40 -7.96
C LEU A 198 25.55 0.16 -8.29
N GLU A 199 26.82 0.35 -8.68
CA GLU A 199 27.81 -0.69 -8.99
C GLU A 199 28.10 -1.59 -7.79
N ASN A 200 28.18 -1.02 -6.59
CA ASN A 200 28.50 -1.75 -5.35
C ASN A 200 27.32 -1.82 -4.38
N ARG A 201 26.09 -1.71 -4.91
CA ARG A 201 24.85 -1.81 -4.13
C ARG A 201 24.77 -3.12 -3.34
N VAL A 202 24.15 -3.06 -2.17
CA VAL A 202 23.93 -4.22 -1.29
C VAL A 202 22.45 -4.59 -1.28
N TYR A 203 22.14 -5.82 -1.69
CA TYR A 203 20.78 -6.35 -1.65
C TYR A 203 20.36 -6.69 -0.23
N THR A 204 19.08 -6.50 0.09
CA THR A 204 18.56 -6.78 1.43
C THR A 204 18.79 -8.24 1.83
N ARG A 205 18.63 -9.18 0.89
CA ARG A 205 18.87 -10.61 1.13
C ARG A 205 20.33 -11.01 1.36
N ASP A 206 21.28 -10.12 1.12
CA ASP A 206 22.72 -10.39 1.21
C ASP A 206 23.39 -9.73 2.43
N ILE A 207 22.62 -9.04 3.27
CA ILE A 207 23.11 -8.36 4.47
C ILE A 207 22.28 -8.74 5.68
N SER A 208 22.90 -8.78 6.87
CA SER A 208 22.15 -8.93 8.14
C SER A 208 21.57 -7.60 8.58
N SER A 209 20.49 -7.61 9.37
CA SER A 209 19.91 -6.38 9.93
C SER A 209 20.91 -5.58 10.76
N THR A 210 21.75 -6.28 11.54
CA THR A 210 22.79 -5.66 12.38
C THR A 210 23.88 -5.00 11.54
N GLU A 211 24.32 -5.65 10.47
CA GLU A 211 25.31 -5.07 9.56
C GLU A 211 24.72 -3.88 8.80
N ALA A 212 23.47 -3.97 8.33
CA ALA A 212 22.78 -2.86 7.68
C ALA A 212 22.78 -1.60 8.57
N GLN A 213 22.49 -1.75 9.88
CA GLN A 213 22.49 -0.64 10.84
C GLN A 213 23.87 -0.07 11.16
N ARG A 214 24.94 -0.86 11.00
CA ARG A 214 26.32 -0.41 11.23
C ARG A 214 26.93 0.23 9.99
N THR A 215 26.51 -0.22 8.81
CA THR A 215 27.11 0.15 7.54
C THR A 215 26.43 1.35 6.91
N PHE A 216 25.11 1.52 7.06
CA PHE A 216 24.36 2.51 6.29
C PHE A 216 23.72 3.62 7.13
N ILE A 217 23.73 4.82 6.55
CA ILE A 217 22.91 5.96 6.98
C ILE A 217 22.09 6.41 5.77
N CYS A 218 20.77 6.42 5.91
CA CYS A 218 19.80 6.72 4.84
C CYS A 218 19.17 8.10 5.03
N ASP A 219 20.01 9.14 4.95
CA ASP A 219 19.67 10.54 5.23
C ASP A 219 19.66 11.45 3.98
N LYS A 220 19.83 10.90 2.78
CA LYS A 220 19.85 11.70 1.55
C LYS A 220 18.46 12.23 1.20
N LEU A 221 18.45 13.41 0.58
CA LEU A 221 17.24 14.11 0.17
C LEU A 221 16.97 13.94 -1.32
N HIS A 222 15.71 13.74 -1.68
CA HIS A 222 15.20 13.66 -3.05
C HIS A 222 14.63 15.01 -3.49
N SER A 223 15.41 16.08 -3.32
CA SER A 223 14.98 17.49 -3.47
C SER A 223 14.35 17.85 -4.83
N THR A 224 14.70 17.16 -5.91
CA THR A 224 14.05 17.35 -7.22
C THR A 224 12.59 16.91 -7.20
N GLN A 225 12.29 15.80 -6.52
CA GLN A 225 10.93 15.27 -6.40
C GLN A 225 10.18 15.92 -5.21
N PHE A 226 10.90 16.17 -4.11
CA PHE A 226 10.35 16.71 -2.87
C PHE A 226 11.18 17.92 -2.40
N PRO A 227 10.93 19.12 -2.95
CA PRO A 227 11.68 20.33 -2.59
C PRO A 227 11.61 20.71 -1.10
N GLU A 228 10.56 20.27 -0.41
CA GLU A 228 10.32 20.55 1.02
C GLU A 228 10.90 19.48 1.96
N GLN A 229 11.49 18.40 1.42
CA GLN A 229 12.04 17.32 2.23
C GLN A 229 13.29 17.80 2.97
N VAL A 230 13.34 17.54 4.28
CA VAL A 230 14.47 17.90 5.14
C VAL A 230 14.91 16.74 6.01
N ASN A 231 16.18 16.74 6.44
CA ASN A 231 16.77 15.74 7.33
C ASN A 231 17.27 16.36 8.65
N ASP A 232 16.73 17.51 9.06
CA ASP A 232 17.09 18.17 10.32
C ASP A 232 16.56 17.39 11.53
N LEU A 233 17.48 16.80 12.31
CA LEU A 233 17.18 16.03 13.51
C LEU A 233 16.49 16.84 14.62
N LYS A 234 16.53 18.18 14.58
CA LYS A 234 15.77 19.02 15.52
C LYS A 234 14.26 18.85 15.35
N LEU A 235 13.83 18.44 14.15
CA LEU A 235 12.43 18.16 13.84
C LEU A 235 12.02 16.72 14.16
N SER A 236 12.93 15.90 14.70
CA SER A 236 12.66 14.50 15.06
C SER A 236 13.27 14.13 16.43
N PRO A 237 12.91 14.86 17.51
CA PRO A 237 13.48 14.65 18.83
C PRO A 237 13.19 13.25 19.42
N VAL A 238 12.08 12.61 19.05
CA VAL A 238 11.74 11.28 19.55
C VAL A 238 12.62 10.22 18.90
N ALA A 239 12.83 10.29 17.59
CA ALA A 239 13.73 9.43 16.83
C ALA A 239 15.17 9.54 17.34
N VAL A 240 15.62 10.76 17.65
CA VAL A 240 16.93 10.99 18.29
C VAL A 240 17.00 10.31 19.67
N ALA A 241 15.97 10.50 20.51
CA ALA A 241 15.94 9.90 21.84
C ALA A 241 15.88 8.36 21.78
N PHE A 242 15.11 7.80 20.84
CA PHE A 242 15.00 6.36 20.63
C PHE A 242 16.31 5.76 20.09
N ALA A 243 16.92 6.40 19.09
CA ALA A 243 18.21 5.97 18.55
C ALA A 243 19.29 5.93 19.63
N LYS A 244 19.33 6.94 20.51
CA LYS A 244 20.22 6.94 21.68
C LYS A 244 19.92 5.80 22.64
N LYS A 245 18.64 5.51 22.91
CA LYS A 245 18.21 4.42 23.81
C LYS A 245 18.60 3.05 23.27
N GLU A 246 18.46 2.83 21.97
CA GLU A 246 18.79 1.55 21.31
C GLU A 246 20.26 1.45 20.90
N GLY A 247 21.06 2.50 21.13
CA GLY A 247 22.49 2.52 20.77
C GLY A 247 22.74 2.53 19.25
N LEU A 248 21.82 3.11 18.47
CA LEU A 248 21.94 3.21 17.02
C LEU A 248 22.98 4.26 16.64
N LEU A 249 23.70 4.00 15.54
CA LEU A 249 24.69 4.94 14.99
C LEU A 249 24.04 6.29 14.61
N SER A 250 22.82 6.25 14.10
CA SER A 250 22.04 7.40 13.65
C SER A 250 20.55 7.06 13.69
N PRO A 251 19.63 8.04 13.85
CA PRO A 251 18.19 7.83 13.63
C PRO A 251 17.84 7.42 12.19
N TYR A 252 18.75 7.62 11.24
CA TYR A 252 18.59 7.30 9.82
C TYR A 252 19.21 5.94 9.42
N VAL A 253 19.61 5.10 10.36
CA VAL A 253 20.03 3.73 10.01
C VAL A 253 18.84 2.94 9.44
N PRO A 254 19.07 1.93 8.56
CA PRO A 254 18.02 1.01 8.16
C PRO A 254 17.28 0.43 9.37
N THR A 255 15.97 0.63 9.46
CA THR A 255 15.13 0.12 10.54
C THR A 255 14.45 -1.19 10.11
N TYR A 256 13.76 -1.86 11.01
CA TYR A 256 13.01 -3.09 10.74
C TYR A 256 11.67 -3.08 11.48
N VAL A 257 10.75 -3.95 11.07
CA VAL A 257 9.34 -3.92 11.50
C VAL A 257 9.18 -3.97 13.03
N GLU A 258 9.83 -4.89 13.73
CA GLU A 258 9.73 -4.92 15.21
C GLU A 258 10.33 -3.67 15.86
N GLN A 259 11.34 -3.04 15.26
CA GLN A 259 11.91 -1.79 15.77
C GLN A 259 10.95 -0.61 15.57
N LEU A 260 10.23 -0.55 14.45
CA LEU A 260 9.18 0.43 14.22
C LEU A 260 8.08 0.31 15.28
N PHE A 261 7.62 -0.90 15.61
CA PHE A 261 6.62 -1.10 16.67
C PHE A 261 7.10 -0.58 18.03
N ARG A 262 8.35 -0.89 18.40
CA ARG A 262 8.97 -0.35 19.64
C ARG A 262 9.11 1.17 19.60
N PHE A 263 9.45 1.73 18.44
CA PHE A 263 9.56 3.17 18.24
C PHE A 263 8.23 3.88 18.47
N VAL A 264 7.12 3.37 17.89
CA VAL A 264 5.79 3.96 18.09
C VAL A 264 5.34 3.88 19.55
N ALA A 265 5.60 2.76 20.23
CA ALA A 265 5.33 2.65 21.67
C ALA A 265 6.15 3.67 22.48
N PHE A 266 7.44 3.82 22.15
CA PHE A 266 8.31 4.81 22.76
C PHE A 266 7.85 6.25 22.50
N TYR A 267 7.36 6.54 21.29
CA TYR A 267 6.78 7.84 20.94
C TYR A 267 5.58 8.17 21.81
N ALA A 268 4.66 7.22 22.00
CA ALA A 268 3.52 7.41 22.89
C ALA A 268 3.97 7.74 24.32
N ASP A 269 4.96 7.01 24.85
CA ASP A 269 5.50 7.24 26.19
C ASP A 269 6.26 8.58 26.33
N TYR A 270 6.96 8.98 25.26
CA TYR A 270 7.69 10.25 25.19
C TYR A 270 6.76 11.45 25.43
N TYR A 271 5.57 11.43 24.82
CA TYR A 271 4.57 12.48 25.00
C TYR A 271 3.64 12.25 26.21
N ARG A 272 3.44 11.01 26.66
CA ARG A 272 2.59 10.73 27.83
C ARG A 272 3.28 11.06 29.16
N THR A 273 4.55 10.68 29.28
CA THR A 273 5.29 10.78 30.57
C THR A 273 6.72 11.30 30.42
N GLY A 274 7.27 11.28 29.21
CA GLY A 274 8.65 11.63 28.92
C GLY A 274 8.91 13.12 28.71
N PRO A 275 10.03 13.47 28.05
CA PRO A 275 10.43 14.86 27.82
C PRO A 275 9.43 15.68 27.00
N GLY A 276 8.62 15.03 26.15
CA GLY A 276 7.63 15.69 25.30
C GLY A 276 6.31 16.04 26.00
N LYS A 277 6.10 15.64 27.26
CA LYS A 277 4.79 15.75 27.94
C LYS A 277 4.21 17.16 28.06
N SER A 278 5.06 18.18 28.02
CA SER A 278 4.65 19.59 28.08
C SER A 278 4.37 20.20 26.70
N ASN A 279 4.56 19.44 25.61
CA ASN A 279 4.19 19.89 24.27
C ASN A 279 2.66 20.09 24.20
N PRO A 280 2.15 21.19 23.63
CA PRO A 280 0.70 21.42 23.49
C PRO A 280 -0.06 20.28 22.78
N GLU A 281 0.60 19.56 21.87
CA GLU A 281 0.03 18.44 21.12
C GLU A 281 0.27 17.08 21.78
N ALA A 282 0.94 17.02 22.94
CA ALA A 282 1.40 15.78 23.56
C ALA A 282 0.26 14.76 23.77
N ALA A 283 -0.88 15.20 24.28
CA ALA A 283 -2.03 14.33 24.52
C ALA A 283 -2.58 13.73 23.21
N ALA A 284 -2.71 14.54 22.16
CA ALA A 284 -3.19 14.09 20.85
C ALA A 284 -2.20 13.12 20.19
N ARG A 285 -0.90 13.45 20.22
CA ARG A 285 0.19 12.62 19.69
C ARG A 285 0.26 11.25 20.40
N ALA A 286 0.23 11.24 21.73
CA ALA A 286 0.24 9.99 22.50
C ALA A 286 -1.02 9.13 22.24
N ALA A 287 -2.20 9.75 22.20
CA ALA A 287 -3.45 9.06 21.93
C ALA A 287 -3.52 8.49 20.51
N ASN A 288 -2.99 9.21 19.50
CA ASN A 288 -2.86 8.72 18.13
C ASN A 288 -1.88 7.54 18.05
N ALA A 289 -0.66 7.69 18.59
CA ALA A 289 0.35 6.64 18.55
C ALA A 289 -0.08 5.34 19.26
N ALA A 290 -0.96 5.42 20.26
CA ALA A 290 -1.52 4.24 20.92
C ALA A 290 -2.45 3.40 20.01
N LYS A 291 -3.01 4.00 18.95
CA LYS A 291 -3.98 3.37 18.04
C LYS A 291 -3.57 3.33 16.58
N VAL A 292 -2.50 4.03 16.19
CA VAL A 292 -2.03 4.08 14.79
C VAL A 292 -1.81 2.67 14.25
N ARG A 293 -2.19 2.45 13.00
CA ARG A 293 -2.01 1.17 12.30
C ARG A 293 -0.75 1.17 11.46
N PHE A 294 -0.38 0.00 10.96
CA PHE A 294 0.80 -0.20 10.12
C PHE A 294 0.40 -0.96 8.86
N ASN A 295 0.51 -0.32 7.70
CA ASN A 295 0.32 -0.98 6.43
C ASN A 295 1.68 -1.31 5.83
N ILE A 296 2.02 -2.60 5.75
CA ILE A 296 3.39 -3.08 5.52
C ILE A 296 3.47 -3.83 4.21
N GLU A 297 4.24 -3.33 3.24
CA GLU A 297 4.37 -3.93 1.92
C GLU A 297 5.40 -5.08 1.91
N THR A 298 5.01 -6.24 1.38
CA THR A 298 5.98 -7.27 0.96
C THR A 298 6.54 -6.91 -0.41
N LYS A 299 7.75 -6.35 -0.47
CA LYS A 299 8.33 -5.86 -1.72
C LYS A 299 8.94 -6.99 -2.56
N ILE A 300 8.11 -7.65 -3.36
CA ILE A 300 8.55 -8.61 -4.38
C ILE A 300 8.26 -8.02 -5.76
N LEU A 301 9.27 -7.99 -6.63
CA LEU A 301 9.15 -7.39 -7.95
C LEU A 301 8.61 -8.38 -8.99
N PRO A 302 7.86 -7.92 -10.01
CA PRO A 302 7.30 -8.73 -11.11
C PRO A 302 8.35 -9.20 -12.13
N LEU A 303 9.52 -9.62 -11.67
CA LEU A 303 10.67 -9.91 -12.52
C LEU A 303 11.04 -11.39 -12.42
N PRO A 304 11.63 -12.00 -13.47
CA PRO A 304 12.19 -13.34 -13.36
C PRO A 304 13.16 -13.45 -12.19
N ASP A 305 13.07 -14.52 -11.40
CA ASP A 305 14.00 -14.76 -10.30
C ASP A 305 15.44 -14.94 -10.82
N ASP A 306 16.41 -14.71 -9.94
CA ASP A 306 17.81 -15.07 -10.22
C ASP A 306 17.93 -16.55 -10.63
N PRO A 307 18.75 -16.86 -11.65
CA PRO A 307 19.10 -18.25 -11.91
C PRO A 307 19.84 -18.84 -10.69
N PRO A 308 19.57 -20.11 -10.34
CA PRO A 308 20.19 -20.75 -9.18
C PRO A 308 21.72 -20.67 -9.20
N GLY A 309 22.33 -20.36 -8.05
CA GLY A 309 23.79 -20.40 -7.88
C GLY A 309 24.58 -19.19 -8.42
N ARG A 310 23.92 -18.10 -8.83
CA ARG A 310 24.61 -16.87 -9.27
C ARG A 310 25.12 -16.06 -8.07
N SER A 311 26.42 -15.77 -8.05
CA SER A 311 27.00 -14.81 -7.10
C SER A 311 26.55 -13.39 -7.44
N VAL A 312 26.04 -12.68 -6.43
CA VAL A 312 25.45 -11.33 -6.54
C VAL A 312 26.50 -10.26 -6.88
N ALA A 313 27.79 -10.58 -6.69
CA ALA A 313 28.93 -9.68 -6.90
C ALA A 313 29.18 -9.23 -8.36
N LYS A 314 28.41 -9.73 -9.34
CA LYS A 314 28.57 -9.41 -10.77
C LYS A 314 27.25 -9.22 -11.51
N LEU A 315 26.24 -8.65 -10.85
CA LEU A 315 25.03 -8.25 -11.56
C LEU A 315 25.30 -6.99 -12.38
N PRO A 316 24.86 -6.92 -13.65
CA PRO A 316 25.01 -5.71 -14.44
C PRO A 316 24.35 -4.52 -13.72
N VAL A 317 24.97 -3.36 -13.85
CA VAL A 317 24.42 -2.09 -13.36
C VAL A 317 23.26 -1.72 -14.27
N PRO A 318 22.02 -1.67 -13.78
CA PRO A 318 20.91 -1.15 -14.57
C PRO A 318 21.19 0.32 -14.90
N LYS A 319 20.75 0.78 -16.07
CA LYS A 319 20.75 2.22 -16.34
C LYS A 319 19.90 2.93 -15.28
N PRO A 320 20.26 4.16 -14.85
CA PRO A 320 19.42 4.94 -13.95
C PRO A 320 17.97 4.99 -14.47
N GLY A 321 17.00 4.65 -13.61
CA GLY A 321 15.57 4.63 -13.97
C GLY A 321 15.06 3.36 -14.65
N VAL A 322 15.87 2.29 -14.73
CA VAL A 322 15.44 0.98 -15.22
C VAL A 322 15.24 0.03 -14.04
N GLU A 323 13.99 -0.36 -13.80
CA GLU A 323 13.62 -1.47 -12.92
C GLU A 323 14.42 -2.71 -13.35
N GLN A 324 15.04 -3.42 -12.39
CA GLN A 324 15.99 -4.49 -12.72
C GLN A 324 15.29 -5.55 -13.58
N THR A 325 15.99 -6.26 -14.46
CA THR A 325 15.35 -7.34 -15.25
C THR A 325 15.14 -8.61 -14.44
N THR A 326 15.49 -8.60 -13.15
CA THR A 326 15.60 -9.79 -12.32
C THR A 326 15.18 -9.47 -10.89
N ASN A 327 14.44 -10.40 -10.29
CA ASN A 327 14.03 -10.36 -8.90
C ASN A 327 15.14 -10.96 -8.03
N HIS A 328 15.65 -10.17 -7.10
CA HIS A 328 16.70 -10.53 -6.13
C HIS A 328 16.15 -10.60 -4.70
N THR A 329 14.84 -10.73 -4.52
CA THR A 329 14.23 -10.97 -3.21
C THR A 329 14.28 -12.45 -2.85
N LEU A 330 13.88 -12.78 -1.62
CA LEU A 330 13.55 -14.16 -1.26
C LEU A 330 12.17 -14.54 -1.80
N ASP A 331 11.85 -15.83 -1.75
CA ASP A 331 10.57 -16.38 -2.20
C ASP A 331 9.39 -15.90 -1.32
N PRO A 332 8.15 -15.91 -1.86
CA PRO A 332 6.96 -15.45 -1.12
C PRO A 332 6.74 -16.10 0.25
N GLN A 333 7.02 -17.40 0.41
CA GLN A 333 6.81 -18.11 1.68
C GLN A 333 7.76 -17.61 2.75
N THR A 334 9.05 -17.50 2.41
CA THR A 334 10.06 -16.94 3.33
C THR A 334 9.70 -15.50 3.71
N PHE A 335 9.29 -14.69 2.74
CA PHE A 335 8.89 -13.30 2.97
C PHE A 335 7.74 -13.16 3.97
N VAL A 336 6.65 -13.90 3.73
CA VAL A 336 5.45 -13.87 4.57
C VAL A 336 5.74 -14.42 5.97
N THR A 337 6.50 -15.51 6.06
CA THR A 337 6.89 -16.09 7.36
C THR A 337 7.71 -15.11 8.19
N THR A 338 8.67 -14.42 7.57
CA THR A 338 9.51 -13.42 8.24
C THR A 338 8.67 -12.22 8.71
N LEU A 339 7.88 -11.60 7.83
CA LEU A 339 7.08 -10.42 8.16
C LEU A 339 5.95 -10.74 9.16
N CYS A 340 5.12 -11.73 8.87
CA CYS A 340 3.99 -12.05 9.75
C CYS A 340 4.46 -12.65 11.07
N GLY A 341 5.58 -13.39 11.07
CA GLY A 341 6.25 -13.80 12.30
C GLY A 341 6.68 -12.62 13.16
N ALA A 342 7.22 -11.55 12.57
CA ALA A 342 7.58 -10.31 13.27
C ALA A 342 6.36 -9.62 13.89
N ILE A 343 5.25 -9.56 13.15
CA ILE A 343 3.97 -9.02 13.61
C ILE A 343 3.46 -9.81 14.83
N MET A 344 3.41 -11.15 14.73
CA MET A 344 2.92 -12.01 15.81
C MET A 344 3.81 -11.97 17.06
N ARG A 345 5.13 -12.02 16.90
CA ARG A 345 6.07 -11.90 18.03
C ARG A 345 5.94 -10.57 18.77
N SER A 346 5.46 -9.53 18.07
CA SER A 346 5.24 -8.20 18.62
C SER A 346 3.80 -7.95 19.10
N HIS A 347 2.90 -8.95 18.96
CA HIS A 347 1.48 -8.85 19.27
C HIS A 347 0.76 -7.70 18.53
N MET A 348 1.12 -7.50 17.25
CA MET A 348 0.61 -6.40 16.43
C MET A 348 -0.46 -6.83 15.41
N GLU A 349 -1.01 -8.04 15.49
CA GLU A 349 -2.01 -8.56 14.56
C GLU A 349 -3.28 -7.68 14.50
N GLY A 350 -3.61 -6.99 15.60
CA GLY A 350 -4.74 -6.05 15.64
C GLY A 350 -4.43 -4.63 15.14
N ARG A 351 -3.18 -4.35 14.76
CA ARG A 351 -2.71 -3.02 14.32
C ARG A 351 -1.95 -3.04 13.01
N ALA A 352 -1.44 -4.19 12.57
CA ALA A 352 -0.70 -4.36 11.33
C ALA A 352 -1.57 -5.00 10.25
N GLU A 353 -1.38 -4.56 9.03
CA GLU A 353 -1.96 -5.08 7.79
C GLU A 353 -0.86 -5.24 6.75
N VAL A 354 -1.05 -6.16 5.80
CA VAL A 354 -0.04 -6.48 4.79
C VAL A 354 -0.56 -6.09 3.41
N GLN A 355 0.24 -5.36 2.65
CA GLN A 355 -0.03 -5.02 1.27
C GLN A 355 1.01 -5.60 0.31
N SER A 356 0.63 -5.78 -0.95
CA SER A 356 1.55 -6.33 -1.96
C SER A 356 1.03 -6.15 -3.38
N PHE A 357 1.95 -5.97 -4.33
CA PHE A 357 1.68 -6.23 -5.75
C PHE A 357 1.80 -7.72 -6.12
N ASP A 358 2.55 -8.49 -5.33
CA ASP A 358 2.64 -9.94 -5.45
C ASP A 358 1.52 -10.59 -4.65
N PHE A 359 0.40 -10.91 -5.30
CA PHE A 359 -0.77 -11.45 -4.62
C PHE A 359 -0.55 -12.87 -4.09
N ARG A 360 0.55 -13.54 -4.45
CA ARG A 360 0.95 -14.80 -3.82
C ARG A 360 1.26 -14.59 -2.35
N THR A 361 1.90 -13.48 -1.98
CA THR A 361 2.17 -13.19 -0.56
C THR A 361 0.86 -12.95 0.20
N LEU A 362 -0.10 -12.24 -0.40
CA LEU A 362 -1.40 -11.98 0.22
C LEU A 362 -2.21 -13.25 0.47
N GLN A 363 -2.23 -14.19 -0.48
CA GLN A 363 -2.87 -15.49 -0.27
C GLN A 363 -2.20 -16.27 0.89
N LEU A 364 -0.87 -16.29 0.95
CA LEU A 364 -0.16 -16.94 2.06
C LEU A 364 -0.44 -16.28 3.41
N VAL A 365 -0.59 -14.94 3.46
CA VAL A 365 -1.02 -14.22 4.67
C VAL A 365 -2.42 -14.67 5.08
N GLU A 366 -3.36 -14.72 4.15
CA GLU A 366 -4.75 -15.14 4.42
C GLU A 366 -4.84 -16.60 4.89
N GLU A 367 -4.03 -17.48 4.32
CA GLU A 367 -3.99 -18.92 4.65
C GLU A 367 -3.35 -19.19 6.02
N GLN A 368 -2.24 -18.51 6.33
CA GLN A 368 -1.37 -18.87 7.46
C GLN A 368 -1.51 -17.91 8.64
N PHE A 369 -1.93 -16.67 8.39
CA PHE A 369 -2.04 -15.60 9.36
C PHE A 369 -3.39 -14.85 9.24
N PRO A 370 -4.55 -15.55 9.28
CA PRO A 370 -5.86 -15.00 8.91
C PRO A 370 -6.34 -13.82 9.79
N LYS A 371 -5.66 -13.52 10.90
CA LYS A 371 -5.98 -12.34 11.72
C LYS A 371 -5.40 -11.04 11.16
N ILE A 372 -4.45 -11.11 10.23
CA ILE A 372 -3.76 -9.95 9.64
C ILE A 372 -4.52 -9.56 8.35
N PRO A 373 -5.08 -8.35 8.26
CA PRO A 373 -5.77 -7.89 7.05
C PRO A 373 -4.84 -7.74 5.84
N THR A 374 -5.39 -7.92 4.64
CA THR A 374 -4.66 -7.81 3.36
C THR A 374 -5.15 -6.67 2.48
N TYR A 375 -4.20 -6.02 1.80
CA TYR A 375 -4.41 -4.89 0.89
C TYR A 375 -3.83 -5.24 -0.50
N TYR A 376 -4.70 -5.32 -1.50
CA TYR A 376 -4.32 -5.66 -2.86
C TYR A 376 -3.88 -4.41 -3.62
N LEU A 377 -2.56 -4.23 -3.79
CA LEU A 377 -2.01 -3.13 -4.56
C LEU A 377 -2.23 -3.37 -6.06
N THR A 378 -2.87 -2.42 -6.73
CA THR A 378 -3.20 -2.58 -8.15
C THR A 378 -2.77 -1.37 -8.98
N GLY A 379 -2.21 -1.65 -10.15
CA GLY A 379 -1.93 -0.65 -11.17
C GLY A 379 -3.02 -0.62 -12.22
N SER A 380 -2.63 -0.42 -13.49
CA SER A 380 -3.55 -0.56 -14.64
C SER A 380 -4.13 -1.99 -14.72
N PRO A 381 -5.27 -2.22 -15.40
CA PRO A 381 -5.86 -3.55 -15.55
C PRO A 381 -4.89 -4.61 -16.10
N LYS A 382 -3.89 -4.20 -16.90
CA LYS A 382 -2.85 -5.11 -17.42
C LYS A 382 -1.99 -5.75 -16.33
N SER A 383 -1.87 -5.15 -15.14
CA SER A 383 -1.11 -5.76 -14.06
C SER A 383 -1.81 -7.00 -13.49
N LEU A 384 -3.13 -7.10 -13.68
CA LEU A 384 -3.97 -8.18 -13.14
C LEU A 384 -3.82 -9.52 -13.88
N SER A 385 -3.12 -9.52 -15.02
CA SER A 385 -2.84 -10.72 -15.82
C SER A 385 -1.40 -11.23 -15.65
N THR A 386 -0.60 -10.60 -14.80
CA THR A 386 0.83 -10.93 -14.61
C THR A 386 1.04 -12.20 -13.77
N ALA A 387 2.29 -12.68 -13.74
CA ALA A 387 2.69 -13.84 -12.94
C ALA A 387 2.64 -13.58 -11.42
N LEU A 388 2.62 -12.31 -10.99
CA LEU A 388 2.40 -11.91 -9.60
C LEU A 388 0.97 -12.14 -9.12
N VAL A 389 0.04 -12.34 -10.05
CA VAL A 389 -1.33 -12.71 -9.74
C VAL A 389 -1.46 -14.24 -9.79
N PRO A 390 -1.80 -14.91 -8.68
CA PRO A 390 -2.12 -16.33 -8.65
C PRO A 390 -3.13 -16.70 -9.73
N ALA A 391 -3.01 -17.89 -10.31
CA ALA A 391 -3.89 -18.32 -11.40
C ALA A 391 -5.39 -18.27 -11.03
N SER A 392 -5.71 -18.45 -9.74
CA SER A 392 -7.07 -18.36 -9.20
C SER A 392 -7.63 -16.93 -9.14
N LEU A 393 -6.78 -15.91 -9.19
CA LEU A 393 -7.15 -14.49 -9.10
C LEU A 393 -6.92 -13.74 -10.43
N ARG A 394 -6.24 -14.37 -11.38
CA ARG A 394 -5.79 -13.74 -12.62
C ARG A 394 -6.96 -13.34 -13.50
N GLN A 395 -6.98 -12.07 -13.91
CA GLN A 395 -7.99 -11.56 -14.83
C GLN A 395 -7.52 -11.73 -16.28
N PRO A 396 -8.45 -12.02 -17.22
CA PRO A 396 -8.13 -12.24 -18.63
C PRO A 396 -7.57 -11.00 -19.34
#